data_AF-T1A989-F1
#
_entry.id   AF-T1A989-F1
#
_cell.length_a   1.000
_cell.length_b   1.000
_cell.length_c   1.000
_cell.angle_alpha   90.00
_cell.angle_beta   90.00
_cell.angle_gamma   90.00
#
_symmetry.space_group_name_H-M   'P 1'
#
loop_
_entity.id
_entity.type
_entity.pdbx_description
1 polymer ?
#
loop_
_entity_poly.entity_id
_entity_poly.type
_entity_poly.pdbx_seq_one_letter_code
_entity_poly.pdbx_strand_id
1 'polypeptide(L)' 'MAELRLLALGDSYTIGEDVAPTQAWPAQLARALSKCGHACAAPTVLARTGWTTGDLLAALAPAALAPPYDLVTLQ' A
#
# COMPACT_ATOMS: atom_id res chain seq x y z
N MET A 1 8.30 -20.43 -1.36
CA MET A 1 7.28 -19.98 -0.39
C MET A 1 6.54 -18.83 -1.02
N ALA A 2 5.22 -18.72 -0.87
CA ALA A 2 4.48 -17.59 -1.43
C ALA A 2 4.78 -16.31 -0.64
N GLU A 3 4.95 -15.19 -1.34
CA GLU A 3 5.16 -13.88 -0.72
C GLU A 3 3.81 -13.21 -0.44
N LEU A 4 3.68 -12.59 0.73
CA LEU A 4 2.53 -11.77 1.08
C LEU A 4 2.43 -10.58 0.13
N ARG A 5 1.21 -10.30 -0.34
CA ARG A 5 0.89 -9.17 -1.21
C ARG A 5 0.06 -8.15 -0.43
N LEU A 6 0.65 -6.99 -0.21
CA LEU A 6 0.05 -5.85 0.51
C LEU A 6 -0.48 -4.82 -0.48
N LEU A 7 -1.74 -4.41 -0.31
CA LEU A 7 -2.34 -3.24 -0.95
C LEU A 7 -2.63 -2.17 0.11
N ALA A 8 -2.02 -0.99 -0.05
CA ALA A 8 -2.28 0.17 0.81
C ALA A 8 -3.08 1.22 0.04
N LEU A 9 -4.28 1.53 0.53
CA LEU A 9 -5.21 2.51 -0.02
C LEU A 9 -5.31 3.71 0.93
N GLY A 10 -5.29 4.94 0.41
CA GLY A 10 -5.44 6.13 1.25
C GLY A 10 -5.03 7.44 0.57
N ASP A 11 -4.43 8.34 1.35
CA ASP A 11 -4.06 9.70 0.95
C ASP A 11 -2.56 10.01 1.17
N SER A 12 -2.20 11.27 1.47
CA SER A 12 -0.82 11.70 1.79
C SER A 12 -0.17 10.87 2.88
N TYR A 13 -0.92 10.44 3.88
CA TYR A 13 -0.39 9.65 5.00
C TYR A 13 -0.07 8.21 4.60
N THR A 14 -0.71 7.71 3.53
CA THR A 14 -0.42 6.39 2.97
C THR A 14 0.72 6.41 1.95
N ILE A 15 0.74 7.40 1.05
CA ILE A 15 1.85 7.53 0.08
C ILE A 15 3.16 8.02 0.74
N GLY A 16 3.06 8.65 1.91
CA GLY A 16 4.21 9.22 2.61
C GLY A 16 4.65 10.53 1.98
N GLU A 17 3.77 11.52 1.99
CA GLU A 17 4.12 12.88 1.55
C GLU A 17 5.39 13.37 2.28
N ASP A 18 6.25 14.07 1.52
CA ASP A 18 7.54 14.61 1.98
C ASP A 18 8.60 13.59 2.43
N VAL A 19 8.38 12.29 2.22
CA VAL A 19 9.38 11.24 2.47
C VAL A 19 9.59 10.35 1.25
N ALA A 20 10.72 9.64 1.20
CA ALA A 20 10.93 8.66 0.13
C ALA A 20 9.90 7.51 0.26
N PRO A 21 9.46 6.87 -0.84
CA PRO A 21 8.53 5.74 -0.79
C PRO A 21 9.01 4.58 0.09
N THR A 22 10.32 4.40 0.25
CA THR A 22 10.94 3.38 1.13
C THR A 22 10.85 3.72 2.63
N GLN A 23 10.55 4.98 2.94
CA GLN A 23 10.33 5.52 4.28
C GLN A 23 8.84 5.64 4.62
N ALA A 24 7.94 5.59 3.63
CA ALA A 24 6.51 5.50 3.88
C ALA A 24 6.15 4.21 4.64
N TRP A 25 5.12 4.27 5.50
CA TRP A 25 4.75 3.16 6.38
C TRP A 25 4.45 1.84 5.62
N PRO A 26 3.85 1.81 4.40
CA PRO A 26 3.60 0.54 3.71
C PRO A 26 4.89 -0.23 3.41
N ALA A 27 5.94 0.50 2.99
CA ALA A 27 7.26 -0.09 2.74
C ALA A 27 7.94 -0.54 4.04
N GLN A 28 7.77 0.23 5.13
CA GLN A 28 8.27 -0.17 6.44
C GLN A 28 7.58 -1.43 6.96
N LEU A 29 6.27 -1.56 6.75
CA LEU A 29 5.50 -2.75 7.15
C LEU A 29 5.94 -3.98 6.36
N ALA A 30 6.07 -3.90 5.02
CA ALA A 30 6.54 -5.02 4.20
C ALA A 30 7.94 -5.50 4.64
N ARG A 31 8.83 -4.56 4.99
CA ARG A 31 10.14 -4.88 5.56
C ARG A 31 10.04 -5.52 6.95
N ALA A 32 9.14 -5.05 7.80
CA ALA A 32 8.92 -5.62 9.13
C ALA A 32 8.38 -7.05 9.05
N LEU A 33 7.40 -7.31 8.19
CA LEU A 33 6.85 -8.64 7.92
C LEU A 33 7.95 -9.61 7.47
N SER A 34 8.78 -9.17 6.51
CA SER A 34 9.92 -9.96 6.03
C SER A 34 10.90 -10.29 7.16
N LYS A 35 11.17 -9.35 8.08
CA LYS A 35 12.02 -9.59 9.27
C LYS A 35 11.39 -10.56 10.28
N CYS A 36 10.07 -10.63 10.34
CA CYS A 36 9.33 -11.57 11.20
C CYS A 36 9.19 -12.97 10.57
N GLY A 37 9.81 -13.24 9.42
CA GLY A 37 9.75 -14.54 8.74
C GLY A 37 8.61 -14.67 7.73
N HIS A 38 7.87 -13.59 7.48
CA HIS A 38 6.84 -13.54 6.44
C HIS A 38 7.36 -12.82 5.21
N ALA A 39 7.88 -13.57 4.23
CA ALA A 39 8.31 -12.99 2.96
C ALA A 39 7.17 -12.12 2.38
N CYS A 40 7.45 -10.84 2.13
CA CYS A 40 6.46 -9.88 1.68
C CYS A 40 7.00 -9.16 0.44
N ALA A 41 6.20 -9.14 -0.61
CA ALA A 41 6.51 -8.39 -1.82
C ALA A 41 6.49 -6.88 -1.55
N ALA A 42 7.00 -6.10 -2.50
CA ALA A 42 6.83 -4.65 -2.47
C ALA A 42 5.33 -4.28 -2.42
N PRO A 43 4.91 -3.35 -1.54
CA PRO A 43 3.50 -2.98 -1.44
C PRO A 43 3.00 -2.36 -2.74
N THR A 44 1.76 -2.69 -3.12
CA THR A 44 1.00 -1.87 -4.06
C THR A 44 0.41 -0.71 -3.28
N VAL A 45 0.66 0.54 -3.71
CA VAL A 45 0.15 1.74 -3.05
C VAL A 45 -0.76 2.49 -4.03
N LEU A 46 -2.02 2.67 -3.66
CA LEU A 46 -2.97 3.52 -4.38
C LEU A 46 -3.41 4.63 -3.42
N ALA A 47 -2.62 5.69 -3.41
CA ALA A 47 -2.84 6.83 -2.55
C ALA A 47 -2.28 8.10 -3.17
N ARG A 48 -2.85 9.25 -2.81
CA ARG A 48 -2.38 10.56 -3.27
C ARG A 48 -2.72 11.64 -2.25
N THR A 49 -1.84 12.62 -2.10
CA THR A 49 -2.11 13.81 -1.27
C THR A 49 -3.42 14.47 -1.65
N GLY A 50 -4.21 14.80 -0.62
CA GLY A 50 -5.47 15.53 -0.76
C GLY A 50 -6.63 14.69 -1.28
N TRP A 51 -6.46 13.38 -1.46
CA TRP A 51 -7.57 12.49 -1.78
C TRP A 51 -8.55 12.37 -0.62
N THR A 52 -9.82 12.56 -0.94
CA THR A 52 -10.92 12.09 -0.12
C THR A 52 -11.20 10.61 -0.41
N THR A 53 -12.04 9.98 0.41
CA THR A 53 -12.53 8.63 0.11
C THR A 53 -13.26 8.55 -1.23
N GLY A 54 -13.90 9.63 -1.68
CA GLY A 54 -14.55 9.71 -2.99
C GLY A 54 -13.55 9.65 -4.14
N ASP A 55 -12.43 10.36 -4.03
CA ASP A 55 -11.35 10.33 -5.02
C ASP A 55 -10.71 8.94 -5.09
N LEU A 56 -10.47 8.33 -3.93
CA LEU A 56 -9.93 6.98 -3.84
C LEU A 56 -10.87 5.95 -4.49
N LEU A 57 -12.18 6.05 -4.23
CA LEU A 57 -13.18 5.19 -4.88
C LEU A 57 -13.18 5.36 -6.40
N ALA A 58 -13.10 6.60 -6.88
CA ALA A 58 -13.01 6.89 -8.31
C ALA A 58 -11.72 6.34 -8.94
N ALA A 59 -10.61 6.36 -8.20
CA ALA A 59 -9.32 5.84 -8.63
C ALA A 59 -9.23 4.30 -8.60
N LEU A 60 -10.01 3.62 -7.76
CA LEU A 60 -10.01 2.16 -7.65
C LEU A 60 -10.50 1.47 -8.93
N ALA A 61 -11.52 2.02 -9.59
CA ALA A 61 -12.12 1.41 -10.78
C ALA A 61 -11.14 1.28 -11.98
N PRO A 62 -10.36 2.32 -12.35
CA PRO A 62 -9.36 2.20 -13.40
C PRO A 62 -8.01 1.65 -12.93
N ALA A 63 -7.81 1.41 -11.63
CA ALA A 63 -6.52 0.93 -11.12
C ALA A 63 -6.25 -0.49 -11.63
N ALA A 64 -5.07 -0.70 -12.22
CA ALA A 64 -4.60 -2.02 -12.64
C ALA A 64 -4.12 -2.84 -11.43
N LEU A 65 -5.06 -3.19 -10.54
CA LEU A 65 -4.81 -4.04 -9.38
C LEU A 65 -4.74 -5.51 -9.80
N ALA A 66 -3.89 -6.27 -9.13
CA ALA A 66 -3.63 -7.67 -9.44
C ALA A 66 -3.99 -8.56 -8.24
N PRO A 67 -5.29 -8.77 -7.93
CA PRO A 67 -5.71 -9.66 -6.84
C PRO A 67 -5.24 -11.11 -7.09
N PRO A 68 -5.13 -11.94 -6.05
CA PRO A 68 -5.49 -11.66 -4.66
C PRO A 68 -4.40 -10.86 -3.91
N TYR A 69 -4.84 -10.15 -2.87
CA TYR A 69 -3.99 -9.53 -1.85
C TYR A 69 -4.25 -10.21 -0.51
N ASP A 70 -3.19 -10.43 0.28
CA ASP A 70 -3.29 -11.06 1.60
C ASP A 70 -3.59 -10.04 2.70
N LEU A 71 -3.17 -8.78 2.49
CA LEU A 71 -3.44 -7.68 3.39
C LEU A 71 -3.86 -6.44 2.58
N VAL A 72 -4.97 -5.84 2.99
CA VAL A 72 -5.44 -4.57 2.45
C VAL A 72 -5.63 -3.60 3.62
N THR A 73 -5.04 -2.41 3.52
CA THR A 73 -5.29 -1.33 4.48
C THR A 73 -6.03 -0.19 3.80
N LEU A 74 -6.91 0.46 4.55
CA LEU A 74 -7.58 1.68 4.15
C LEU A 74 -7.37 2.72 5.25
N GLN A 75 -6.89 3.89 4.86
CA GLN A 75 -6.81 5.07 5.71
C GLN A 75 -7.82 6.12 5.25
#